data_AF-A0A1M2VM22-F1
#
_entry.id   AF-A0A1M2VM22-F1
#
_cell.length_a   1.000
_cell.length_b   1.000
_cell.length_c   1.000
_cell.angle_alpha   90.00
_cell.angle_beta   90.00
_cell.angle_gamma   90.00
#
_symmetry.space_group_name_H-M   'P 1'
#
loop_
_entity.id
_entity.type
_entity.pdbx_description
1 polymer ?
#
loop_
_entity_poly.entity_id
_entity_poly.type
_entity_poly.pdbx_seq_one_letter_code
_entity_poly.pdbx_strand_id
1 'polypeptide(L)'
;MKSWLLDFFQRPGMEELARGAWKNSESQASKNQWWKDIWHAPCIQSFLGPDGKTLFSVQAEGSVHLVFSLFVDWFNPFGNKQAGKSHSIGGIYLVCLNLPPHLRYRPENVYLAGIIPGPKEPKLHQLNHMLRPLVDELLTLWHSGIYLARTASREMGLFVRAAMIPLVCDIPALRKTAGFAGHSASHFCSFCQLRKASINDLDRGQWPRQTWAQHLECATRWRDAKSESERAALFKEDGLRWSELLRLEYWDPTRFALVNAMHNLFLGELRHHCMSIWGIDVKDVKDKSSSCTKVRPHSPEEQTACLELLAMQLANGSTRSVLKIRKGYIVAVAQHNKIAPEDGLFSKQAYVHALGKWVRLHPGLLKLPPALDEPTTDFHLKANKYDISKFHVLGPDVIQTL
;
A
#
# COMPACT_ATOMS: atom_id res chain seq x y z
N MET A 1 -16.14 19.33 13.65
CA MET A 1 -14.99 19.18 14.59
C MET A 1 -15.14 19.94 15.92
N LYS A 2 -15.76 21.13 15.96
CA LYS A 2 -15.90 21.92 17.21
C LYS A 2 -16.56 21.15 18.38
N SER A 3 -17.64 20.40 18.11
CA SER A 3 -18.32 19.58 19.14
C SER A 3 -17.39 18.52 19.71
N TRP A 4 -16.70 17.78 18.85
CA TRP A 4 -15.72 16.78 19.27
C TRP A 4 -14.60 17.39 20.13
N LEU A 5 -14.08 18.56 19.76
CA LEU A 5 -13.06 19.26 20.57
C LEU A 5 -13.61 19.68 21.95
N LEU A 6 -14.87 20.10 22.02
CA LEU A 6 -15.52 20.42 23.29
C LEU A 6 -15.64 19.18 24.18
N ASP A 7 -16.14 18.06 23.65
CA ASP A 7 -16.22 16.79 24.38
C ASP A 7 -14.83 16.29 24.79
N PHE A 8 -13.85 16.43 23.91
CA PHE A 8 -12.47 16.05 24.14
C PHE A 8 -11.86 16.79 25.34
N PHE A 9 -12.01 18.12 25.41
CA PHE A 9 -11.46 18.95 26.48
C PHE A 9 -12.35 19.04 27.74
N GLN A 10 -13.58 18.54 27.69
CA GLN A 10 -14.42 18.35 28.88
C GLN A 10 -13.98 17.15 29.74
N ARG A 11 -13.10 16.28 29.23
CA ARG A 11 -12.54 15.18 29.99
C ARG A 11 -11.32 15.66 30.81
N PRO A 12 -11.22 15.33 32.11
CA PRO A 12 -10.08 15.71 32.95
C PRO A 12 -8.73 15.25 32.38
N GLY A 13 -7.70 16.09 32.54
CA GLY A 13 -6.31 15.79 32.13
C GLY A 13 -6.01 15.94 30.62
N MET A 14 -7.03 16.07 29.77
CA MET A 14 -6.82 16.14 28.31
C MET A 14 -6.07 17.39 27.86
N GLU A 15 -6.28 18.53 28.53
CA GLU A 15 -5.53 19.75 28.25
C GLU A 15 -4.05 19.60 28.61
N GLU A 16 -3.75 19.03 29.77
CA GLU A 16 -2.39 18.80 30.25
C GLU A 16 -1.65 17.84 29.31
N LEU A 17 -2.27 16.72 28.93
CA LEU A 17 -1.72 15.79 27.95
C LEU A 17 -1.42 16.49 26.62
N ALA A 18 -2.39 17.27 26.11
CA ALA A 18 -2.25 17.93 24.82
C ALA A 18 -1.12 18.97 24.79
N ARG A 19 -0.94 19.72 25.89
CA ARG A 19 0.15 20.68 26.07
C ARG A 19 1.50 19.99 26.30
N GLY A 20 1.50 18.90 27.06
CA GLY A 20 2.69 18.14 27.42
C GLY A 20 3.45 17.56 26.23
N ALA A 21 2.73 17.28 25.13
CA ALA A 21 3.31 16.77 23.89
C ALA A 21 4.50 17.61 23.38
N TRP A 22 4.35 18.93 23.36
CA TRP A 22 5.38 19.85 22.87
C TRP A 22 6.55 20.00 23.85
N LYS A 23 6.26 20.07 25.16
CA LYS A 23 7.29 20.19 26.20
C LYS A 23 8.19 18.97 26.27
N ASN A 24 7.61 17.78 26.15
CA ASN A 24 8.35 16.52 26.24
C ASN A 24 9.29 16.34 25.04
N SER A 25 8.98 16.90 23.87
CA SER A 25 9.83 16.81 22.68
C SER A 25 11.14 17.60 22.75
N GLU A 26 11.14 18.77 23.36
CA GLU A 26 12.35 19.62 23.49
C GLU A 26 13.42 18.96 24.37
N SER A 27 12.98 18.23 25.41
CA SER A 27 13.88 17.57 26.37
C SER A 27 14.63 16.34 25.81
N GLN A 28 14.11 15.71 24.75
CA GLN A 28 14.66 14.45 24.21
C GLN A 28 15.41 14.61 22.88
N ALA A 29 15.16 15.68 22.13
CA ALA A 29 15.83 15.93 20.85
C ALA A 29 17.34 16.23 21.00
N SER A 30 17.78 16.74 22.16
CA SER A 30 19.15 17.19 22.44
C SER A 30 20.12 16.07 22.84
N LYS A 31 19.64 14.84 23.04
CA LYS A 31 20.48 13.67 23.35
C LYS A 31 20.39 12.75 22.14
N ASN A 32 21.52 12.19 21.67
CA ASN A 32 21.68 11.26 20.53
C ASN A 32 20.81 9.98 20.61
N GLN A 33 19.51 10.10 20.85
CA GLN A 33 18.58 9.04 21.14
C GLN A 33 17.64 8.83 19.97
N TRP A 34 17.37 7.54 19.75
CA TRP A 34 16.45 6.98 18.80
C TRP A 34 15.10 7.71 18.86
N TRP A 35 14.52 8.00 17.69
CA TRP A 35 13.20 8.62 17.62
C TRP A 35 12.15 7.61 18.11
N LYS A 36 11.45 7.95 19.19
CA LYS A 36 10.42 7.10 19.81
C LYS A 36 9.00 7.52 19.46
N ASP A 37 8.84 8.76 19.02
CA ASP A 37 7.54 9.35 18.75
C ASP A 37 7.63 10.38 17.60
N ILE A 38 6.49 10.71 16.99
CA ILE A 38 6.40 11.69 15.90
C ILE A 38 6.88 13.08 16.34
N TRP A 39 6.77 13.41 17.63
CA TRP A 39 7.26 14.68 18.17
C TRP A 39 8.79 14.84 18.12
N HIS A 40 9.55 13.76 17.85
CA HIS A 40 10.99 13.82 17.61
C HIS A 40 11.35 14.10 16.15
N ALA A 41 10.36 14.10 15.24
CA ALA A 41 10.61 14.33 13.83
C ALA A 41 11.04 15.80 13.61
N PRO A 42 12.15 16.06 12.90
CA PRO A 42 12.63 17.42 12.63
C PRO A 42 11.59 18.30 11.94
N CYS A 43 10.74 17.71 11.10
CA CYS A 43 9.66 18.42 10.41
C CYS A 43 8.54 18.89 11.33
N ILE A 44 8.33 18.25 12.48
CA ILE A 44 7.36 18.67 13.51
C ILE A 44 7.99 19.73 14.41
N GLN A 45 9.25 19.54 14.80
CA GLN A 45 9.95 20.46 15.70
C GLN A 45 10.21 21.84 15.07
N SER A 46 10.48 21.87 13.77
CA SER A 46 10.65 23.11 12.99
C SER A 46 9.36 23.56 12.30
N PHE A 47 8.21 22.97 12.64
CA PHE A 47 6.93 23.32 12.02
C PHE A 47 6.52 24.74 12.43
N LEU A 48 6.35 25.62 11.45
CA LEU A 48 5.96 27.02 11.66
C LEU A 48 4.44 27.13 11.79
N GLY A 49 3.98 28.14 12.53
CA GLY A 49 2.58 28.48 12.65
C GLY A 49 2.07 29.31 11.47
N PRO A 50 0.80 29.77 11.54
CA PRO A 50 0.14 30.52 10.47
C PRO A 50 0.79 31.85 10.09
N ASP A 51 1.65 32.41 10.95
CA ASP A 51 2.41 33.62 10.67
C ASP A 51 3.66 33.38 9.82
N GLY A 52 4.00 32.11 9.56
CA GLY A 52 5.20 31.69 8.83
C GLY A 52 6.52 32.05 9.53
N LYS A 53 6.48 32.40 10.82
CA LYS A 53 7.65 32.91 11.58
C LYS A 53 7.83 32.23 12.92
N THR A 54 6.74 32.06 13.66
CA THR A 54 6.77 31.47 15.00
C THR A 54 6.62 29.96 14.90
N LEU A 55 7.36 29.20 15.72
CA LEU A 55 7.17 27.75 15.79
C LEU A 55 5.76 27.43 16.29
N PHE A 56 5.11 26.46 15.68
CA PHE A 56 3.78 26.01 16.07
C PHE A 56 3.77 25.39 17.48
N SER A 57 4.92 24.97 18.00
CA SER A 57 5.09 24.51 19.38
C SER A 57 4.95 25.63 20.42
N VAL A 58 5.18 26.89 20.04
CA VAL A 58 5.10 28.04 20.95
C VAL A 58 3.64 28.37 21.23
N GLN A 59 3.23 28.18 22.49
CA GLN A 59 1.85 28.34 22.94
C GLN A 59 1.76 29.41 24.01
N ALA A 60 0.88 30.39 23.80
CA ALA A 60 0.49 31.32 24.86
C ALA A 60 -0.29 30.59 25.96
N GLU A 61 -0.30 31.16 27.16
CA GLU A 61 -1.18 30.69 28.23
C GLU A 61 -2.65 30.75 27.76
N GLY A 62 -3.42 29.69 28.03
CA GLY A 62 -4.80 29.60 27.53
C GLY A 62 -4.92 29.24 26.05
N SER A 63 -3.82 28.91 25.36
CA SER A 63 -3.84 28.36 23.98
C SER A 63 -3.30 26.94 23.93
N VAL A 64 -3.89 26.06 23.13
CA VAL A 64 -3.32 24.74 22.79
C VAL A 64 -3.29 24.56 21.28
N HIS A 65 -2.16 24.06 20.77
CA HIS A 65 -1.95 23.77 19.36
C HIS A 65 -1.90 22.25 19.18
N LEU A 66 -2.88 21.72 18.43
CA LEU A 66 -3.07 20.31 18.18
C LEU A 66 -2.48 19.89 16.84
N VAL A 67 -1.90 18.69 16.79
CA VAL A 67 -1.47 18.04 15.55
C VAL A 67 -2.35 16.81 15.35
N PHE A 68 -3.03 16.74 14.22
CA PHE A 68 -3.82 15.60 13.81
C PHE A 68 -3.12 14.81 12.71
N SER A 69 -3.27 13.48 12.75
CA SER A 69 -3.01 12.61 11.61
C SER A 69 -4.31 12.29 10.91
N LEU A 70 -4.29 12.33 9.58
CA LEU A 70 -5.43 11.96 8.74
C LEU A 70 -5.30 10.52 8.26
N PHE A 71 -6.37 9.76 8.45
CA PHE A 71 -6.52 8.39 7.95
C PHE A 71 -7.72 8.35 7.02
N VAL A 72 -7.53 7.76 5.84
CA VAL A 72 -8.59 7.45 4.90
C VAL A 72 -8.41 6.01 4.49
N ASP A 73 -9.44 5.20 4.71
CA ASP A 73 -9.39 3.77 4.41
C ASP A 73 -10.74 3.28 3.88
N TRP A 74 -10.71 2.21 3.11
CA TRP A 74 -11.88 1.55 2.54
C TRP A 74 -11.91 0.09 2.95
N PHE A 75 -13.04 -0.33 3.49
CA PHE A 75 -13.22 -1.70 3.96
C PHE A 75 -14.58 -2.24 3.53
N ASN A 76 -14.67 -3.56 3.48
CA ASN A 76 -15.94 -4.23 3.22
C ASN A 76 -16.68 -4.51 4.53
N PRO A 77 -17.80 -3.80 4.80
CA PRO A 77 -18.53 -3.97 6.06
C PRO A 77 -19.16 -5.36 6.21
N PHE A 78 -19.33 -6.11 5.12
CA PHE A 78 -19.92 -7.45 5.12
C PHE A 78 -18.89 -8.58 5.09
N GLY A 79 -17.59 -8.24 5.14
CA GLY A 79 -16.47 -9.17 5.06
C GLY A 79 -16.26 -9.80 3.67
N ASN A 80 -15.15 -10.53 3.51
CA ASN A 80 -14.79 -11.17 2.25
C ASN A 80 -15.54 -12.51 2.06
N LYS A 81 -16.79 -12.46 1.60
CA LYS A 81 -17.51 -13.66 1.15
C LYS A 81 -17.17 -13.96 -0.32
N GLN A 82 -16.72 -15.19 -0.61
CA GLN A 82 -16.27 -15.66 -1.93
C GLN A 82 -17.32 -15.54 -3.06
N ALA A 83 -18.60 -15.31 -2.74
CA ALA A 83 -19.70 -15.22 -3.69
C ALA A 83 -20.55 -13.93 -3.55
N GLY A 84 -20.09 -12.94 -2.76
CA GLY A 84 -20.83 -11.69 -2.53
C GLY A 84 -20.40 -10.57 -3.47
N LYS A 85 -21.32 -9.65 -3.81
CA LYS A 85 -20.96 -8.35 -4.40
C LYS A 85 -20.01 -7.63 -3.42
N SER A 86 -18.83 -7.24 -3.86
CA SER A 86 -17.91 -6.43 -3.06
C SER A 86 -18.57 -5.10 -2.72
N HIS A 87 -18.80 -4.83 -1.43
CA HIS A 87 -19.28 -3.55 -0.95
C HIS A 87 -18.11 -2.85 -0.27
N SER A 88 -17.76 -1.64 -0.70
CA SER A 88 -16.69 -0.85 -0.08
C SER A 88 -17.30 0.39 0.55
N ILE A 89 -17.06 0.59 1.84
CA ILE A 89 -17.37 1.82 2.58
C ILE A 89 -16.04 2.45 2.99
N GLY A 90 -15.92 3.76 2.84
CA GLY A 90 -14.74 4.49 3.29
C GLY A 90 -14.96 5.16 4.64
N GLY A 91 -13.92 5.23 5.47
CA GLY A 91 -13.89 6.04 6.68
C GLY A 91 -12.83 7.13 6.57
N ILE A 92 -13.15 8.33 7.06
CA ILE A 92 -12.22 9.46 7.19
C ILE A 92 -12.07 9.74 8.68
N TYR A 93 -10.87 9.56 9.21
CA TYR A 93 -10.58 9.69 10.64
C TYR A 93 -9.46 10.69 10.89
N LEU A 94 -9.58 11.44 11.98
CA LEU A 94 -8.47 12.20 12.55
C LEU A 94 -8.06 11.61 13.90
N VAL A 95 -6.75 11.51 14.11
CA VAL A 95 -6.16 11.06 15.38
C VAL A 95 -5.34 12.20 15.97
N CYS A 96 -5.63 12.60 17.22
CA CYS A 96 -4.88 13.63 17.91
C CYS A 96 -3.52 13.08 18.37
N LEU A 97 -2.44 13.55 17.75
CA LEU A 97 -1.08 13.08 18.03
C LEU A 97 -0.51 13.65 19.34
N ASN A 98 -1.14 14.69 19.91
CA ASN A 98 -0.73 15.25 21.19
C ASN A 98 -0.98 14.28 22.36
N LEU A 99 -1.78 13.23 22.15
CA LEU A 99 -1.93 12.20 23.16
C LEU A 99 -0.72 11.27 23.19
N PRO A 100 -0.39 10.69 24.36
CA PRO A 100 0.54 9.58 24.46
C PRO A 100 0.15 8.41 23.53
N PRO A 101 1.11 7.65 22.97
CA PRO A 101 0.84 6.57 22.01
C PRO A 101 -0.26 5.59 22.43
N HIS A 102 -0.30 5.20 23.71
CA HIS A 102 -1.28 4.26 24.26
C HIS A 102 -2.71 4.82 24.37
N LEU A 103 -2.92 6.12 24.13
CA LEU A 103 -4.22 6.80 24.13
C LEU A 103 -4.70 7.22 22.73
N ARG A 104 -3.78 7.51 21.79
CA ARG A 104 -4.09 8.07 20.46
C ARG A 104 -5.19 7.32 19.71
N TYR A 105 -5.05 6.01 19.65
CA TYR A 105 -5.89 5.13 18.81
C TYR A 105 -7.05 4.48 19.58
N ARG A 106 -7.31 4.91 20.83
CA ARG A 106 -8.49 4.46 21.53
C ARG A 106 -9.73 5.03 20.85
N PRO A 107 -10.82 4.26 20.66
CA PRO A 107 -12.00 4.71 19.92
C PRO A 107 -12.56 6.06 20.37
N GLU A 108 -12.53 6.34 21.68
CA GLU A 108 -12.99 7.60 22.28
C GLU A 108 -12.10 8.81 21.94
N ASN A 109 -10.91 8.61 21.40
CA ASN A 109 -9.94 9.65 21.02
C ASN A 109 -9.77 9.79 19.50
N VAL A 110 -10.47 8.98 18.72
CA VAL A 110 -10.49 9.06 17.26
C VAL A 110 -11.70 9.90 16.83
N TYR A 111 -11.46 10.94 16.04
CA TYR A 111 -12.53 11.72 15.44
C TYR A 111 -12.91 11.11 14.09
N LEU A 112 -14.10 10.52 14.02
CA LEU A 112 -14.71 10.11 12.75
C LEU A 112 -15.21 11.37 12.02
N ALA A 113 -14.42 11.86 11.08
CA ALA A 113 -14.72 13.07 10.31
C ALA A 113 -15.77 12.84 9.22
N GLY A 114 -15.87 11.61 8.70
CA GLY A 114 -16.88 11.29 7.70
C GLY A 114 -16.89 9.83 7.30
N ILE A 115 -18.03 9.40 6.76
CA ILE A 115 -18.22 8.09 6.13
C ILE A 115 -18.45 8.31 4.64
N ILE A 116 -17.66 7.63 3.83
CA ILE A 116 -17.81 7.62 2.38
C ILE A 116 -18.76 6.48 2.01
N PRO A 117 -19.93 6.77 1.42
CA PRO A 117 -20.92 5.76 1.14
C PRO A 117 -20.41 4.76 0.09
N GLY A 118 -20.82 3.51 0.25
CA GLY A 118 -20.60 2.46 -0.74
C GLY A 118 -21.63 2.49 -1.87
N PRO A 119 -21.64 1.49 -2.76
CA PRO A 119 -20.91 0.21 -2.67
C PRO A 119 -19.48 0.25 -3.25
N LYS A 120 -19.07 1.36 -3.87
CA LYS A 120 -17.78 1.49 -4.55
C LYS A 120 -17.05 2.72 -4.05
N GLU A 121 -15.73 2.64 -4.07
CA GLU A 121 -14.86 3.77 -3.76
C GLU A 121 -15.11 4.93 -4.74
N PRO A 122 -15.03 6.19 -4.28
CA PRO A 122 -15.12 7.36 -5.15
C PRO A 122 -14.12 7.29 -6.30
N LYS A 123 -14.55 7.69 -7.49
CA LYS A 123 -13.67 7.72 -8.65
C LYS A 123 -12.84 9.01 -8.66
N LEU A 124 -11.56 8.86 -9.03
CA LEU A 124 -10.67 9.98 -9.37
C LEU A 124 -10.66 11.10 -8.31
N HIS A 125 -11.21 12.27 -8.65
CA HIS A 125 -11.21 13.49 -7.86
C HIS A 125 -12.49 13.67 -7.03
N GLN A 126 -13.46 12.75 -7.09
CA GLN A 126 -14.70 12.83 -6.31
C GLN A 126 -14.46 12.80 -4.80
N LEU A 127 -13.35 12.18 -4.37
CA LEU A 127 -12.91 12.19 -2.98
C LEU A 127 -12.71 13.63 -2.46
N ASN A 128 -12.32 14.58 -3.32
CA ASN A 128 -12.16 15.97 -2.92
C ASN A 128 -13.47 16.59 -2.40
N HIS A 129 -14.61 16.22 -2.98
CA HIS A 129 -15.92 16.69 -2.49
C HIS A 129 -16.22 16.17 -1.08
N MET A 130 -15.75 14.96 -0.74
CA MET A 130 -15.92 14.39 0.59
C MET A 130 -14.96 14.98 1.61
N LEU A 131 -13.75 15.38 1.19
CA LEU A 131 -12.73 15.99 2.05
C LEU A 131 -12.98 17.48 2.29
N ARG A 132 -13.67 18.18 1.38
CA ARG A 132 -13.86 19.63 1.44
C ARG A 132 -14.39 20.14 2.78
N PRO A 133 -15.46 19.56 3.38
CA PRO A 133 -15.95 20.04 4.68
C PRO A 133 -14.90 19.90 5.79
N LEU A 134 -14.12 18.81 5.79
CA LEU A 134 -13.06 18.62 6.76
C LEU A 134 -11.94 19.64 6.58
N VAL A 135 -11.55 19.91 5.34
CA VAL A 135 -10.52 20.91 5.01
C VAL A 135 -10.97 22.32 5.40
N ASP A 136 -12.25 22.66 5.22
CA ASP A 136 -12.80 23.95 5.67
C ASP A 136 -12.71 24.12 7.20
N GLU A 137 -13.01 23.06 7.96
CA GLU A 137 -12.84 23.07 9.43
C GLU A 137 -11.36 23.17 9.84
N LEU A 138 -10.46 22.46 9.15
CA LEU A 138 -9.02 22.53 9.41
C LEU A 138 -8.42 23.90 9.08
N LEU A 139 -8.88 24.56 8.02
CA LEU A 139 -8.48 25.93 7.69
C LEU A 139 -8.95 26.92 8.77
N THR A 140 -10.16 26.74 9.30
CA THR A 140 -10.67 27.55 10.41
C THR A 140 -9.78 27.39 11.65
N LEU A 141 -9.45 26.15 12.01
CA LEU A 141 -8.55 25.85 13.13
C LEU A 141 -7.12 26.36 12.91
N TRP A 142 -6.67 26.38 11.66
CA TRP A 142 -5.35 26.86 11.30
C TRP A 142 -5.25 28.39 11.39
N HIS A 143 -6.09 29.14 10.68
CA HIS A 143 -5.98 30.60 10.57
C HIS A 143 -6.59 31.35 11.75
N SER A 144 -7.83 31.02 12.11
CA SER A 144 -8.59 31.74 13.14
C SER A 144 -8.52 31.06 14.51
N GLY A 145 -8.31 29.75 14.53
CA GLY A 145 -8.51 28.93 15.72
C GLY A 145 -9.97 28.89 16.16
N ILE A 146 -10.24 28.17 17.23
CA ILE A 146 -11.55 28.17 17.90
C ILE A 146 -11.39 28.47 19.38
N TYR A 147 -12.36 29.16 19.96
CA TYR A 147 -12.41 29.39 21.40
C TYR A 147 -13.47 28.49 22.04
N LEU A 148 -13.04 27.70 23.03
CA LEU A 148 -13.91 26.89 23.87
C LEU A 148 -14.18 27.67 25.15
N ALA A 149 -15.44 27.89 25.50
CA ALA A 149 -15.80 28.72 26.66
C ALA A 149 -15.40 28.08 27.99
N ARG A 150 -15.43 26.74 28.09
CA ARG A 150 -15.09 25.99 29.30
C ARG A 150 -14.44 24.66 28.93
N THR A 151 -13.48 24.22 29.74
CA THR A 151 -12.88 22.87 29.70
C THR A 151 -12.95 22.24 31.08
N ALA A 152 -12.54 20.98 31.22
CA ALA A 152 -12.44 20.33 32.54
C ALA A 152 -11.48 21.07 33.49
N SER A 153 -10.48 21.75 32.94
CA SER A 153 -9.39 22.38 33.68
C SER A 153 -9.47 23.91 33.72
N ARG A 154 -10.35 24.54 32.92
CA ARG A 154 -10.45 26.00 32.81
C ARG A 154 -11.90 26.46 32.77
N GLU A 155 -12.21 27.44 33.60
CA GLU A 155 -13.47 28.19 33.56
C GLU A 155 -13.41 29.39 32.61
N MET A 156 -12.21 29.94 32.37
CA MET A 156 -11.98 31.13 31.53
C MET A 156 -11.60 30.78 30.08
N GLY A 157 -12.11 29.64 29.59
CA GLY A 157 -11.96 29.17 28.21
C GLY A 157 -10.56 28.75 27.76
N LEU A 158 -10.51 28.14 26.57
CA LEU A 158 -9.32 27.61 25.93
C LEU A 158 -9.34 27.93 24.43
N PHE A 159 -8.32 28.61 23.95
CA PHE A 159 -8.11 28.82 22.52
C PHE A 159 -7.40 27.61 21.91
N VAL A 160 -7.93 27.09 20.80
CA VAL A 160 -7.44 25.88 20.14
C VAL A 160 -7.07 26.21 18.70
N ARG A 161 -5.83 25.92 18.32
CA ARG A 161 -5.40 25.82 16.92
C ARG A 161 -5.09 24.38 16.58
N ALA A 162 -5.17 24.02 15.31
CA ALA A 162 -4.80 22.68 14.88
C ALA A 162 -4.15 22.68 13.49
N ALA A 163 -3.28 21.70 13.26
CA ALA A 163 -2.71 21.36 11.96
C ALA A 163 -2.90 19.87 11.68
N MET A 164 -3.24 19.52 10.44
CA MET A 164 -3.22 18.13 9.97
C MET A 164 -1.88 17.88 9.28
N ILE A 165 -1.04 17.02 9.86
CA ILE A 165 0.30 16.77 9.33
C ILE A 165 0.34 15.43 8.61
N PRO A 166 0.59 14.28 9.26
CA PRO A 166 0.78 13.06 8.49
C PRO A 166 -0.55 12.53 7.95
N LEU A 167 -0.60 12.34 6.63
CA LEU A 167 -1.55 11.46 5.98
C LEU A 167 -1.01 10.03 6.08
N VAL A 168 -1.72 9.17 6.82
CA VAL A 168 -1.34 7.78 7.08
C VAL A 168 -2.41 6.87 6.50
N CYS A 169 -2.14 6.27 5.35
CA CYS A 169 -3.06 5.37 4.66
C CYS A 169 -2.29 4.22 4.01
N ASP A 170 -2.99 3.22 3.48
CA ASP A 170 -2.37 2.31 2.52
C ASP A 170 -1.98 3.06 1.23
N ILE A 171 -1.16 2.45 0.36
CA ILE A 171 -0.69 3.13 -0.85
C ILE A 171 -1.87 3.53 -1.76
N PRO A 172 -2.85 2.66 -2.09
CA PRO A 172 -4.02 3.05 -2.89
C PRO A 172 -4.77 4.28 -2.35
N ALA A 173 -5.11 4.31 -1.06
CA ALA A 173 -5.80 5.42 -0.42
C ALA A 173 -4.94 6.67 -0.37
N LEU A 174 -3.65 6.54 -0.06
CA LEU A 174 -2.71 7.65 -0.04
C LEU A 174 -2.62 8.32 -1.42
N ARG A 175 -2.47 7.54 -2.49
CA ARG A 175 -2.39 8.08 -3.85
C ARG A 175 -3.68 8.81 -4.23
N LYS A 176 -4.84 8.28 -3.84
CA LYS A 176 -6.12 8.94 -4.10
C LYS A 176 -6.28 10.25 -3.32
N THR A 177 -5.95 10.21 -2.04
CA THR A 177 -6.15 11.33 -1.10
C THR A 177 -5.16 12.45 -1.34
N ALA A 178 -3.90 12.14 -1.62
CA ALA A 178 -2.85 13.13 -1.87
C ALA A 178 -2.68 13.49 -3.37
N GLY A 179 -3.52 12.97 -4.26
CA GLY A 179 -3.53 13.38 -5.67
C GLY A 179 -2.43 12.79 -6.55
N PHE A 180 -1.76 11.71 -6.12
CA PHE A 180 -0.74 11.02 -6.90
C PHE A 180 -1.33 9.97 -7.85
N ALA A 181 -0.56 9.62 -8.87
CA ALA A 181 -0.81 8.46 -9.71
C ALA A 181 -0.66 7.13 -8.94
N GLY A 182 -1.34 6.09 -9.44
CA GLY A 182 -1.26 4.76 -8.85
C GLY A 182 0.14 4.16 -8.96
N HIS A 183 0.45 3.19 -8.09
CA HIS A 183 1.74 2.50 -8.03
C HIS A 183 2.21 1.89 -9.37
N SER A 184 1.31 1.58 -10.29
CA SER A 184 1.64 1.00 -11.60
C SER A 184 1.94 2.03 -12.69
N ALA A 185 1.74 3.32 -12.44
CA ALA A 185 1.89 4.41 -13.41
C ALA A 185 3.36 4.72 -13.74
N SER A 186 3.57 5.55 -14.76
CA SER A 186 4.91 6.02 -15.15
C SER A 186 5.60 6.74 -13.99
N HIS A 187 4.87 7.58 -13.27
CA HIS A 187 5.30 8.19 -12.01
C HIS A 187 4.82 7.32 -10.86
N PHE A 188 5.70 6.49 -10.32
CA PHE A 188 5.35 5.48 -9.32
C PHE A 188 5.72 5.90 -7.89
N CYS A 189 6.60 6.88 -7.71
CA CYS A 189 7.09 7.33 -6.40
C CYS A 189 6.34 8.59 -5.94
N SER A 190 6.20 8.81 -4.62
CA SER A 190 5.68 10.07 -4.07
C SER A 190 6.79 11.10 -3.80
N PHE A 191 8.06 10.66 -3.78
CA PHE A 191 9.19 11.43 -3.27
C PHE A 191 10.19 11.84 -4.36
N CYS A 192 10.29 11.06 -5.43
CA CYS A 192 11.17 11.34 -6.56
C CYS A 192 10.39 11.31 -7.88
N GLN A 193 10.99 11.91 -8.91
CA GLN A 193 10.44 11.99 -10.27
C GLN A 193 10.97 10.87 -11.19
N LEU A 194 11.54 9.82 -10.60
CA LEU A 194 12.02 8.67 -11.35
C LEU A 194 10.84 8.01 -12.06
N ARG A 195 11.00 7.76 -13.37
CA ARG A 195 9.99 7.06 -14.16
C ARG A 195 10.11 5.56 -13.97
N LYS A 196 9.00 4.84 -14.08
CA LYS A 196 8.93 3.38 -13.96
C LYS A 196 9.87 2.65 -14.93
N ALA A 197 10.13 3.22 -16.11
CA ALA A 197 11.11 2.68 -17.05
C ALA A 197 12.54 2.62 -16.47
N SER A 198 12.85 3.51 -15.53
CA SER A 198 14.13 3.62 -14.85
C SER A 198 14.07 3.08 -13.41
N ILE A 199 13.10 2.23 -13.08
CA ILE A 199 12.91 1.70 -11.70
C ILE A 199 14.13 0.93 -11.16
N ASN A 200 15.00 0.42 -12.05
CA ASN A 200 16.22 -0.29 -11.69
C ASN A 200 17.40 0.65 -11.39
N ASP A 201 17.24 1.96 -11.50
CA ASP A 201 18.22 2.93 -11.03
C ASP A 201 18.22 2.93 -9.49
N LEU A 202 19.34 2.49 -8.90
CA LEU A 202 19.51 2.38 -7.46
C LEU A 202 20.34 3.53 -6.86
N ASP A 203 20.83 4.47 -7.67
CA ASP A 203 21.63 5.61 -7.22
C ASP A 203 20.74 6.72 -6.66
N ARG A 204 20.34 6.53 -5.40
CA ARG A 204 19.47 7.45 -4.65
C ARG A 204 19.98 8.89 -4.60
N GLY A 205 21.29 9.10 -4.73
CA GLY A 205 21.89 10.43 -4.71
C GLY A 205 21.56 11.25 -5.95
N GLN A 206 21.30 10.59 -7.08
CA GLN A 206 21.01 11.22 -8.37
C GLN A 206 19.52 11.34 -8.66
N TRP A 207 18.66 10.77 -7.81
CA TRP A 207 17.22 10.77 -8.07
C TRP A 207 16.64 12.18 -7.99
N PRO A 208 15.97 12.66 -9.06
CA PRO A 208 15.33 13.97 -9.05
C PRO A 208 14.24 13.99 -7.98
N ARG A 209 14.30 14.96 -7.06
CA ARG A 209 13.35 15.08 -5.95
C ARG A 209 12.15 15.92 -6.38
N GLN A 210 10.96 15.50 -5.97
CA GLN A 210 9.76 16.33 -6.12
C GLN A 210 9.80 17.43 -5.06
N THR A 211 9.68 18.68 -5.48
CA THR A 211 9.51 19.81 -4.55
C THR A 211 8.03 20.12 -4.30
N TRP A 212 7.73 20.76 -3.17
CA TRP A 212 6.40 21.26 -2.87
C TRP A 212 5.86 22.19 -3.96
N ALA A 213 6.66 23.19 -4.37
CA ALA A 213 6.27 24.18 -5.37
C ALA A 213 5.90 23.53 -6.71
N GLN A 214 6.72 22.60 -7.21
CA GLN A 214 6.42 21.86 -8.44
C GLN A 214 5.15 21.00 -8.30
N HIS A 215 4.94 20.36 -7.15
CA HIS A 215 3.74 19.56 -6.92
C HIS A 215 2.49 20.44 -6.98
N LEU A 216 2.51 21.58 -6.28
CA LEU A 216 1.40 22.52 -6.25
C LEU A 216 1.12 23.10 -7.64
N GLU A 217 2.15 23.44 -8.40
CA GLU A 217 2.01 23.95 -9.77
C GLU A 217 1.32 22.93 -10.69
N CYS A 218 1.82 21.69 -10.76
CA CYS A 218 1.23 20.62 -11.56
C CYS A 218 -0.22 20.34 -11.15
N ALA A 219 -0.48 20.23 -9.84
CA ALA A 219 -1.82 19.98 -9.34
C ALA A 219 -2.79 21.14 -9.63
N THR A 220 -2.31 22.38 -9.57
CA THR A 220 -3.08 23.59 -9.90
C THR A 220 -3.40 23.66 -11.39
N ARG A 221 -2.42 23.39 -12.26
CA ARG A 221 -2.63 23.27 -13.71
C ARG A 221 -3.68 22.21 -14.03
N TRP A 222 -3.63 21.06 -13.36
CA TRP A 222 -4.65 20.02 -13.51
C TRP A 222 -6.04 20.48 -13.05
N ARG A 223 -6.13 21.22 -11.93
CA ARG A 223 -7.41 21.75 -11.42
C ARG A 223 -8.04 22.73 -12.41
N ASP A 224 -7.23 23.65 -12.93
CA ASP A 224 -7.65 24.80 -13.74
C ASP A 224 -7.78 24.48 -15.24
N ALA A 225 -7.39 23.27 -15.65
CA ALA A 225 -7.63 22.74 -16.99
C ALA A 225 -9.12 22.83 -17.37
N LYS A 226 -9.38 23.21 -18.63
CA LYS A 226 -10.73 23.56 -19.12
C LYS A 226 -11.56 22.36 -19.52
N SER A 227 -10.94 21.19 -19.66
CA SER A 227 -11.60 19.97 -20.13
C SER A 227 -11.08 18.72 -19.43
N GLU A 228 -11.92 17.68 -19.37
CA GLU A 228 -11.52 16.38 -18.82
C GLU A 228 -10.44 15.69 -19.67
N SER A 229 -10.39 15.94 -20.98
CA SER A 229 -9.32 15.44 -21.84
C SER A 229 -7.97 16.08 -21.51
N GLU A 230 -7.94 17.39 -21.27
CA GLU A 230 -6.75 18.12 -20.83
C GLU A 230 -6.29 17.64 -19.45
N ARG A 231 -7.21 17.45 -18.50
CA ARG A 231 -6.93 16.83 -17.20
C ARG A 231 -6.31 15.44 -17.33
N ALA A 232 -6.84 14.62 -18.23
CA ALA A 232 -6.32 13.28 -18.47
C ALA A 232 -4.91 13.32 -19.08
N ALA A 233 -4.63 14.25 -19.98
CA ALA A 233 -3.31 14.46 -20.57
C ALA A 233 -2.28 14.90 -19.51
N LEU A 234 -2.61 15.95 -18.73
CA LEU A 234 -1.75 16.45 -17.65
C LEU A 234 -1.48 15.36 -16.60
N PHE A 235 -2.50 14.62 -16.18
CA PHE A 235 -2.31 13.53 -15.22
C PHE A 235 -1.44 12.40 -15.78
N LYS A 236 -1.51 12.12 -17.08
CA LYS A 236 -0.65 11.12 -17.74
C LYS A 236 0.80 11.58 -17.82
N GLU A 237 1.03 12.87 -18.03
CA GLU A 237 2.34 13.50 -18.14
C GLU A 237 3.04 13.64 -16.78
N ASP A 238 2.34 14.24 -15.80
CA ASP A 238 2.91 14.63 -14.51
C ASP A 238 2.67 13.58 -13.42
N GLY A 239 1.66 12.70 -13.60
CA GLY A 239 1.27 11.74 -12.56
C GLY A 239 0.63 12.39 -11.34
N LEU A 240 0.19 13.65 -11.45
CA LEU A 240 -0.37 14.45 -10.36
C LEU A 240 -1.74 15.02 -10.75
N ARG A 241 -2.61 15.13 -9.76
CA ARG A 241 -3.91 15.79 -9.84
C ARG A 241 -4.20 16.56 -8.56
N TRP A 242 -5.20 17.44 -8.61
CA TRP A 242 -5.61 18.20 -7.45
C TRP A 242 -6.11 17.30 -6.30
N SER A 243 -5.58 17.56 -5.10
CA SER A 243 -6.11 17.09 -3.84
C SER A 243 -6.66 18.27 -3.06
N GLU A 244 -7.81 18.07 -2.40
CA GLU A 244 -8.39 19.08 -1.52
C GLU A 244 -7.46 19.46 -0.36
N LEU A 245 -6.55 18.58 0.03
CA LEU A 245 -5.55 18.84 1.07
C LEU A 245 -4.56 19.96 0.69
N LEU A 246 -4.38 20.24 -0.61
CA LEU A 246 -3.51 21.30 -1.10
C LEU A 246 -4.02 22.72 -0.77
N ARG A 247 -5.26 22.85 -0.28
CA ARG A 247 -5.75 24.10 0.28
C ARG A 247 -5.11 24.43 1.63
N LEU A 248 -4.59 23.42 2.34
CA LEU A 248 -3.84 23.61 3.57
C LEU A 248 -2.43 24.07 3.17
N GLU A 249 -2.19 25.37 3.20
CA GLU A 249 -0.94 26.02 2.72
C GLU A 249 0.34 25.46 3.36
N TYR A 250 0.22 24.93 4.58
CA TYR A 250 1.31 24.33 5.33
C TYR A 250 1.55 22.86 5.00
N TRP A 251 0.66 22.21 4.24
CA TRP A 251 0.68 20.76 4.05
C TRP A 251 1.41 20.36 2.76
N ASP A 252 2.63 19.85 2.94
CA ASP A 252 3.47 19.36 1.86
C ASP A 252 3.31 17.83 1.66
N PRO A 253 2.67 17.34 0.58
CA PRO A 253 2.50 15.93 0.30
C PRO A 253 3.81 15.18 0.09
N THR A 254 4.90 15.87 -0.28
CA THR A 254 6.22 15.24 -0.45
C THR A 254 6.88 14.90 0.90
N ARG A 255 6.41 15.50 1.99
CA ARG A 255 6.92 15.31 3.36
C ARG A 255 5.92 14.59 4.25
N PHE A 256 4.62 14.85 4.05
CA PHE A 256 3.57 14.46 5.00
C PHE A 256 2.68 13.31 4.51
N ALA A 257 2.80 12.86 3.26
CA ALA A 257 2.20 11.61 2.81
C ALA A 257 3.10 10.42 3.21
N LEU A 258 2.79 9.78 4.34
CA LEU A 258 3.64 8.75 4.93
C LEU A 258 3.41 7.37 4.30
N VAL A 259 4.50 6.65 4.03
CA VAL A 259 4.44 5.23 3.68
C VAL A 259 4.09 4.44 4.95
N ASN A 260 2.93 3.80 4.95
CA ASN A 260 2.48 3.02 6.10
C ASN A 260 3.31 1.73 6.24
N ALA A 261 4.07 1.62 7.33
CA ALA A 261 4.93 0.46 7.61
C ALA A 261 4.14 -0.85 7.70
N MET A 262 2.93 -0.86 8.28
CA MET A 262 2.11 -2.08 8.34
C MET A 262 1.79 -2.61 6.95
N HIS A 263 1.19 -1.78 6.10
CA HIS A 263 0.75 -2.19 4.78
C HIS A 263 1.91 -2.42 3.82
N ASN A 264 2.94 -1.58 3.86
CA ASN A 264 4.04 -1.64 2.89
C ASN A 264 5.13 -2.61 3.33
N LEU A 265 5.60 -2.54 4.58
CA LEU A 265 6.71 -3.38 5.04
C LEU A 265 6.22 -4.76 5.46
N PHE A 266 5.30 -4.86 6.42
CA PHE A 266 4.91 -6.15 6.99
C PHE A 266 4.00 -6.96 6.05
N LEU A 267 2.93 -6.34 5.55
CA LEU A 267 1.94 -7.00 4.69
C LEU A 267 2.35 -7.02 3.20
N GLY A 268 3.27 -6.13 2.81
CA GLY A 268 3.78 -5.99 1.44
C GLY A 268 5.12 -6.69 1.26
N GLU A 269 6.21 -5.99 1.56
CA GLU A 269 7.59 -6.42 1.29
C GLU A 269 7.97 -7.70 2.03
N LEU A 270 7.79 -7.77 3.34
CA LEU A 270 8.12 -8.95 4.14
C LEU A 270 7.32 -10.16 3.66
N ARG A 271 6.02 -9.98 3.43
CA ARG A 271 5.17 -11.03 2.86
C ARG A 271 5.65 -11.47 1.47
N HIS A 272 6.01 -10.53 0.59
CA HIS A 272 6.50 -10.84 -0.74
C HIS A 272 7.85 -11.56 -0.71
N HIS A 273 8.80 -11.08 0.09
CA HIS A 273 10.11 -11.70 0.28
C HIS A 273 9.96 -13.10 0.87
N CYS A 274 9.19 -13.26 1.94
CA CYS A 274 8.94 -14.57 2.52
C CYS A 274 8.22 -15.49 1.53
N MET A 275 7.04 -15.13 1.02
CA MET A 275 6.20 -16.06 0.26
C MET A 275 6.59 -16.21 -1.22
N SER A 276 7.06 -15.14 -1.87
CA SER A 276 7.32 -15.14 -3.32
C SER A 276 8.79 -15.35 -3.67
N ILE A 277 9.70 -14.80 -2.86
CA ILE A 277 11.15 -14.90 -3.12
C ILE A 277 11.74 -16.12 -2.40
N TRP A 278 11.45 -16.28 -1.12
CA TRP A 278 11.94 -17.40 -0.30
C TRP A 278 10.98 -18.59 -0.31
N GLY A 279 9.76 -18.44 -0.83
CA GLY A 279 8.74 -19.49 -0.85
C GLY A 279 8.38 -20.03 0.53
N ILE A 280 8.37 -19.19 1.56
CA ILE A 280 7.83 -19.53 2.87
C ILE A 280 6.31 -19.45 2.77
N ASP A 281 5.68 -20.48 2.20
CA ASP A 281 4.22 -20.61 2.13
C ASP A 281 3.72 -21.38 3.37
N VAL A 282 3.58 -20.67 4.49
CA VAL A 282 2.73 -21.18 5.57
C VAL A 282 1.31 -21.00 5.06
N LYS A 283 0.74 -22.08 4.51
CA LYS A 283 -0.70 -22.14 4.27
C LYS A 283 -1.38 -22.09 5.63
N ASP A 284 -1.59 -20.87 6.13
CA ASP A 284 -2.48 -20.66 7.25
C ASP A 284 -3.80 -21.33 6.89
N VAL A 285 -4.21 -22.27 7.73
CA VAL A 285 -5.43 -23.08 7.56
C VAL A 285 -6.69 -22.20 7.46
N LYS A 286 -6.58 -20.86 7.59
CA LYS A 286 -7.72 -19.93 7.58
C LYS A 286 -7.60 -18.64 6.75
N ASP A 287 -6.47 -18.30 6.12
CA ASP A 287 -6.38 -17.02 5.37
C ASP A 287 -6.65 -17.16 3.87
N LYS A 288 -7.90 -16.91 3.50
CA LYS A 288 -8.44 -16.91 2.12
C LYS A 288 -8.22 -15.57 1.38
N SER A 289 -7.14 -14.85 1.66
CA SER A 289 -6.95 -13.48 1.13
C SER A 289 -6.04 -13.37 -0.10
N SER A 290 -5.48 -14.47 -0.61
CA SER A 290 -4.86 -14.47 -1.94
C SER A 290 -5.77 -15.16 -2.94
N SER A 291 -6.00 -14.53 -4.10
CA SER A 291 -6.69 -15.14 -5.23
C SER A 291 -5.80 -16.21 -5.88
N CYS A 292 -5.36 -17.20 -5.12
CA CYS A 292 -4.92 -18.45 -5.69
C CYS A 292 -6.21 -19.16 -6.11
N THR A 293 -6.52 -19.14 -7.41
CA THR A 293 -7.58 -19.98 -7.97
C THR A 293 -7.32 -21.38 -7.40
N LYS A 294 -8.25 -21.93 -6.60
CA LYS A 294 -8.08 -23.26 -6.01
C LYS A 294 -7.97 -24.26 -7.16
N VAL A 295 -6.75 -24.52 -7.61
CA VAL A 295 -6.48 -25.45 -8.69
C VAL A 295 -6.76 -26.84 -8.14
N ARG A 296 -7.72 -27.55 -8.73
CA ARG A 296 -8.05 -28.92 -8.32
C ARG A 296 -6.83 -29.84 -8.51
N PRO A 297 -6.45 -30.65 -7.51
CA PRO A 297 -5.43 -31.69 -7.68
C PRO A 297 -5.85 -32.69 -8.76
N HIS A 298 -4.92 -33.09 -9.62
CA HIS A 298 -5.15 -34.19 -10.57
C HIS A 298 -4.78 -35.51 -9.88
N SER A 299 -5.70 -36.47 -9.89
CA SER A 299 -5.46 -37.88 -9.55
C SER A 299 -4.38 -38.51 -10.45
N PRO A 300 -3.73 -39.62 -10.07
CA PRO A 300 -2.74 -40.31 -10.90
C PRO A 300 -3.25 -40.63 -12.32
N GLU A 301 -4.54 -40.96 -12.46
CA GLU A 301 -5.20 -41.20 -13.74
C GLU A 301 -5.31 -39.91 -14.57
N GLU A 302 -5.74 -38.81 -13.94
CA GLU A 302 -5.81 -37.48 -14.57
C GLU A 302 -4.43 -36.91 -14.92
N GLN A 303 -3.39 -37.25 -14.14
CA GLN A 303 -2.00 -36.89 -14.44
C GLN A 303 -1.53 -37.58 -15.72
N THR A 304 -1.79 -38.89 -15.84
CA THR A 304 -1.47 -39.69 -17.02
C THR A 304 -2.18 -39.16 -18.26
N ALA A 305 -3.49 -38.92 -18.16
CA ALA A 305 -4.27 -38.33 -19.25
C ALA A 305 -3.74 -36.95 -19.68
N CYS A 306 -3.25 -36.15 -18.73
CA CYS A 306 -2.67 -34.84 -19.03
C CYS A 306 -1.31 -34.94 -19.75
N LEU A 307 -0.48 -35.94 -19.41
CA LEU A 307 0.78 -36.23 -20.09
C LEU A 307 0.57 -36.75 -21.52
N GLU A 308 -0.41 -37.63 -21.72
CA GLU A 308 -0.79 -38.13 -23.05
C GLU A 308 -1.33 -37.00 -23.93
N LEU A 309 -2.20 -36.15 -23.36
CA LEU A 309 -2.69 -34.95 -24.05
C LEU A 309 -1.52 -34.04 -24.45
N LEU A 310 -0.53 -33.85 -23.58
CA LEU A 310 0.66 -33.06 -23.87
C LEU A 310 1.46 -33.66 -25.05
N ALA A 311 1.70 -34.97 -25.06
CA ALA A 311 2.40 -35.64 -26.16
C ALA A 311 1.64 -35.49 -27.49
N MET A 312 0.33 -35.70 -27.49
CA MET A 312 -0.50 -35.57 -28.69
C MET A 312 -0.48 -34.13 -29.24
N GLN A 313 -0.58 -33.12 -28.39
CA GLN A 313 -0.56 -31.72 -28.81
C GLN A 313 0.82 -31.29 -29.33
N LEU A 314 1.91 -31.85 -28.78
CA LEU A 314 3.27 -31.63 -29.28
C LEU A 314 3.49 -32.30 -30.64
N ALA A 315 2.99 -33.53 -30.84
CA ALA A 315 3.06 -34.24 -32.11
C ALA A 315 2.30 -33.51 -33.24
N ASN A 316 1.15 -32.90 -32.91
CA ASN A 316 0.34 -32.11 -33.83
C ASN A 316 0.91 -30.69 -34.10
N GLY A 317 2.04 -30.32 -33.49
CA GLY A 317 2.67 -29.01 -33.67
C GLY A 317 1.88 -27.82 -33.09
N SER A 318 0.89 -28.07 -32.22
CA SER A 318 -0.03 -27.03 -31.73
C SER A 318 0.47 -26.33 -30.47
N THR A 319 1.35 -25.33 -30.64
CA THR A 319 1.92 -24.56 -29.53
C THR A 319 0.86 -23.87 -28.66
N ARG A 320 -0.24 -23.39 -29.27
CA ARG A 320 -1.35 -22.72 -28.57
C ARG A 320 -2.12 -23.66 -27.64
N SER A 321 -2.26 -24.93 -28.01
CA SER A 321 -2.92 -25.94 -27.18
C SER A 321 -2.02 -26.41 -26.04
N VAL A 322 -0.72 -26.58 -26.29
CA VAL A 322 0.27 -26.91 -25.25
C VAL A 322 0.31 -25.82 -24.16
N LEU A 323 0.18 -24.55 -24.54
CA LEU A 323 0.11 -23.43 -23.58
C LEU A 323 -1.09 -23.49 -22.61
N LYS A 324 -2.13 -24.28 -22.89
CA LYS A 324 -3.26 -24.49 -21.97
C LYS A 324 -2.96 -25.50 -20.86
N ILE A 325 -1.97 -26.37 -21.06
CA ILE A 325 -1.57 -27.42 -20.10
C ILE A 325 -0.78 -26.78 -18.95
N ARG A 326 -0.88 -27.31 -17.71
CA ARG A 326 -0.19 -26.72 -16.55
C ARG A 326 1.33 -26.76 -16.75
N LYS A 327 2.05 -25.74 -16.28
CA LYS A 327 3.50 -25.59 -16.46
C LYS A 327 4.28 -26.83 -15.95
N GLY A 328 3.85 -27.41 -14.82
CA GLY A 328 4.49 -28.59 -14.22
C GLY A 328 4.66 -29.77 -15.19
N TYR A 329 3.60 -30.17 -15.90
CA TYR A 329 3.66 -31.25 -16.90
C TYR A 329 4.65 -30.94 -18.03
N ILE A 330 4.64 -29.70 -18.53
CA ILE A 330 5.51 -29.26 -19.63
C ILE A 330 6.98 -29.33 -19.19
N VAL A 331 7.29 -28.82 -18.01
CA VAL A 331 8.65 -28.83 -17.46
C VAL A 331 9.11 -30.26 -17.15
N ALA A 332 8.24 -31.08 -16.56
CA ALA A 332 8.57 -32.47 -16.25
C ALA A 332 8.91 -33.28 -17.51
N VAL A 333 8.12 -33.13 -18.59
CA VAL A 333 8.43 -33.78 -19.88
C VAL A 333 9.73 -33.25 -20.49
N ALA A 334 9.97 -31.94 -20.45
CA ALA A 334 11.24 -31.36 -20.93
C ALA A 334 12.45 -31.92 -20.18
N GLN A 335 12.38 -31.95 -18.85
CA GLN A 335 13.44 -32.49 -17.99
C GLN A 335 13.65 -33.99 -18.22
N HIS A 336 12.58 -34.77 -18.38
CA HIS A 336 12.65 -36.21 -18.62
C HIS A 336 13.40 -36.56 -19.92
N ASN A 337 13.29 -35.68 -20.91
CA ASN A 337 13.96 -35.80 -22.20
C ASN A 337 15.27 -34.99 -22.30
N LYS A 338 15.74 -34.38 -21.19
CA LYS A 338 16.95 -33.55 -21.11
C LYS A 338 16.93 -32.35 -22.07
N ILE A 339 15.78 -31.71 -22.22
CA ILE A 339 15.57 -30.54 -23.09
C ILE A 339 15.56 -29.28 -22.23
N ALA A 340 16.39 -28.30 -22.58
CA ALA A 340 16.46 -26.99 -21.93
C ALA A 340 16.18 -25.86 -22.94
N PRO A 341 15.57 -24.74 -22.51
CA PRO A 341 15.43 -23.56 -23.36
C PRO A 341 16.78 -22.92 -23.70
N GLU A 342 16.94 -22.41 -24.93
CA GLU A 342 18.21 -21.87 -25.46
C GLU A 342 18.59 -20.50 -24.83
N ASP A 343 17.61 -19.69 -24.41
CA ASP A 343 17.83 -18.28 -24.01
C ASP A 343 18.03 -18.05 -22.49
N GLY A 344 18.23 -19.09 -21.68
CA GLY A 344 18.34 -18.97 -20.21
C GLY A 344 17.04 -18.51 -19.51
N LEU A 345 15.97 -18.25 -20.26
CA LEU A 345 14.65 -17.86 -19.78
C LEU A 345 13.79 -19.10 -19.47
N PHE A 346 13.54 -19.41 -18.19
CA PHE A 346 12.73 -20.56 -17.75
C PHE A 346 11.20 -20.30 -17.78
N SER A 347 10.73 -19.58 -18.81
CA SER A 347 9.32 -19.25 -18.98
C SER A 347 8.53 -20.43 -19.56
N LYS A 348 7.21 -20.47 -19.33
CA LYS A 348 6.34 -21.52 -19.89
C LYS A 348 6.43 -21.56 -21.42
N GLN A 349 6.46 -20.38 -22.07
CA GLN A 349 6.57 -20.27 -23.53
C GLN A 349 7.90 -20.79 -24.06
N ALA A 350 9.00 -20.51 -23.34
CA ALA A 350 10.32 -20.98 -23.72
C ALA A 350 10.41 -22.51 -23.70
N TYR A 351 9.84 -23.17 -22.68
CA TYR A 351 9.75 -24.63 -22.62
C TYR A 351 8.88 -25.22 -23.74
N VAL A 352 7.74 -24.59 -24.08
CA VAL A 352 6.90 -25.03 -25.19
C VAL A 352 7.64 -24.93 -26.53
N HIS A 353 8.38 -23.83 -26.73
CA HIS A 353 9.17 -23.64 -27.94
C HIS A 353 10.29 -24.69 -28.06
N ALA A 354 11.04 -24.91 -26.98
CA ALA A 354 12.13 -25.88 -26.94
C ALA A 354 11.62 -27.31 -27.19
N LEU A 355 10.53 -27.72 -26.52
CA LEU A 355 9.90 -29.02 -26.75
C LEU A 355 9.38 -29.16 -28.18
N GLY A 356 8.70 -28.15 -28.72
CA GLY A 356 8.20 -28.19 -30.09
C GLY A 356 9.30 -28.24 -31.15
N LYS A 357 10.45 -27.57 -30.92
CA LYS A 357 11.64 -27.69 -31.77
C LYS A 357 12.23 -29.10 -31.69
N TRP A 358 12.39 -29.65 -30.48
CA TRP A 358 12.98 -30.97 -30.28
C TRP A 358 12.14 -32.11 -30.87
N VAL A 359 10.81 -32.10 -30.66
CA VAL A 359 9.89 -33.12 -31.19
C VAL A 359 9.87 -33.14 -32.72
N ARG A 360 10.03 -31.98 -33.38
CA ARG A 360 10.16 -31.90 -34.85
C ARG A 360 11.45 -32.53 -35.37
N LEU A 361 12.53 -32.43 -34.59
CA LEU A 361 13.84 -33.01 -34.94
C LEU A 361 13.92 -34.51 -34.62
N HIS A 362 13.11 -34.99 -33.66
CA HIS A 362 13.13 -36.36 -33.15
C HIS A 362 11.71 -36.96 -33.05
N PRO A 363 11.02 -37.16 -34.19
CA PRO A 363 9.65 -37.67 -34.17
C PRO A 363 9.57 -39.06 -33.53
N GLY A 364 8.62 -39.24 -32.61
CA GLY A 364 8.38 -40.53 -31.94
C GLY A 364 9.33 -40.87 -30.77
N LEU A 365 10.33 -40.03 -30.49
CA LEU A 365 11.31 -40.28 -29.41
C LEU A 365 10.97 -39.60 -28.07
N LEU A 366 9.81 -38.94 -27.98
CA LEU A 366 9.36 -38.25 -26.76
C LEU A 366 8.98 -39.27 -25.67
N LYS A 367 9.71 -39.26 -24.56
CA LYS A 367 9.41 -40.10 -23.39
C LYS A 367 8.53 -39.36 -22.40
N LEU A 368 7.49 -40.00 -21.92
CA LEU A 368 6.62 -39.46 -20.87
C LEU A 368 7.09 -39.94 -19.49
N PRO A 369 7.14 -39.05 -18.48
CA PRO A 369 7.43 -39.46 -17.12
C PRO A 369 6.26 -40.22 -16.51
N PRO A 370 6.50 -41.12 -15.54
CA PRO A 370 5.43 -41.80 -14.82
C PRO A 370 4.59 -40.79 -14.01
N ALA A 371 3.31 -41.11 -13.81
CA ALA A 371 2.45 -40.35 -12.91
C ALA A 371 2.96 -40.45 -11.46
N LEU A 372 2.57 -39.47 -10.63
CA LEU A 372 2.84 -39.50 -9.20
C LEU A 372 1.79 -40.35 -8.49
N ASP A 373 2.19 -41.00 -7.40
CA ASP A 373 1.33 -41.91 -6.65
C ASP A 373 0.20 -41.17 -5.90
N GLU A 374 0.36 -39.86 -5.67
CA GLU A 374 -0.60 -39.02 -4.96
C GLU A 374 -1.24 -37.94 -5.86
N PRO A 375 -2.49 -37.52 -5.59
CA PRO A 375 -3.11 -36.40 -6.28
C PRO A 375 -2.33 -35.09 -6.07
N THR A 376 -1.93 -34.43 -7.16
CA THR A 376 -1.14 -33.19 -7.08
C THR A 376 -1.75 -32.02 -7.84
N THR A 377 -1.59 -30.81 -7.31
CA THR A 377 -1.84 -29.58 -8.06
C THR A 377 -0.69 -29.24 -9.01
N ASP A 378 0.52 -29.72 -8.72
CA ASP A 378 1.76 -29.42 -9.43
C ASP A 378 2.53 -30.70 -9.75
N PHE A 379 2.62 -31.02 -11.04
CA PHE A 379 3.26 -32.24 -11.53
C PHE A 379 4.77 -32.04 -11.71
N HIS A 380 5.56 -33.04 -11.29
CA HIS A 380 7.03 -33.05 -11.33
C HIS A 380 7.57 -34.49 -11.47
N LEU A 381 8.85 -34.66 -11.79
CA LEU A 381 9.49 -35.97 -11.91
C LEU A 381 9.73 -36.64 -10.55
N LYS A 382 9.48 -37.95 -10.45
CA LYS A 382 9.69 -38.76 -9.23
C LYS A 382 11.14 -38.71 -8.68
N ALA A 383 12.12 -38.51 -9.56
CA ALA A 383 13.55 -38.35 -9.20
C ALA A 383 13.94 -36.89 -8.86
N ASN A 384 13.15 -35.91 -9.30
CA ASN A 384 13.33 -34.51 -8.94
C ASN A 384 12.38 -34.16 -7.81
N LYS A 385 12.71 -34.61 -6.59
CA LYS A 385 12.06 -34.11 -5.36
C LYS A 385 12.22 -32.58 -5.21
N TYR A 386 13.03 -31.97 -6.09
CA TYR A 386 13.72 -30.70 -5.97
C TYR A 386 13.83 -30.02 -7.34
N ASP A 387 12.71 -29.51 -7.87
CA ASP A 387 12.76 -28.53 -8.95
C ASP A 387 13.38 -27.23 -8.40
N ILE A 388 14.65 -27.00 -8.74
CA ILE A 388 15.41 -25.85 -8.24
C ILE A 388 14.81 -24.50 -8.66
N SER A 389 13.99 -24.49 -9.72
CA SER A 389 13.27 -23.30 -10.15
C SER A 389 12.06 -22.96 -9.27
N LYS A 390 11.78 -23.78 -8.25
CA LYS A 390 10.59 -23.68 -7.39
C LYS A 390 10.84 -23.91 -5.90
N PHE A 391 12.07 -24.12 -5.44
CA PHE A 391 12.32 -24.34 -4.02
C PHE A 391 11.77 -23.19 -3.18
N HIS A 392 10.73 -23.55 -2.44
CA HIS A 392 10.29 -22.90 -1.24
C HIS A 392 11.39 -23.19 -0.22
N VAL A 393 12.29 -22.23 -0.03
CA VAL A 393 13.58 -22.36 0.68
C VAL A 393 13.37 -22.80 2.12
N LEU A 394 12.22 -22.49 2.73
CA LEU A 394 11.86 -22.91 4.08
C LEU A 394 10.41 -23.40 4.13
N GLY A 395 10.23 -24.72 4.12
CA GLY A 395 8.94 -25.36 4.40
C GLY A 395 8.60 -25.36 5.90
N PRO A 396 7.33 -25.64 6.28
CA PRO A 396 6.93 -25.73 7.68
C PRO A 396 7.74 -26.73 8.49
N ASP A 397 8.20 -27.81 7.85
CA ASP A 397 9.09 -28.83 8.39
C ASP A 397 10.48 -28.29 8.71
N VAL A 398 11.04 -27.42 7.86
CA VAL A 398 12.35 -26.79 8.07
C VAL A 398 12.30 -25.75 9.19
N ILE A 399 11.22 -24.98 9.28
CA ILE A 399 11.01 -23.96 10.32
C ILE A 399 10.87 -24.59 11.71
N GLN A 400 10.28 -25.79 11.82
CA GLN A 400 10.14 -26.48 13.11
C GLN A 400 11.45 -27.07 13.65
N THR A 401 12.47 -27.20 12.82
CA THR A 401 13.80 -27.72 13.18
C THR A 401 14.85 -26.65 13.49
N LEU A 402 14.56 -25.38 13.21
CA LEU A 402 15.36 -24.22 13.62
C LEU A 402 14.86 -23.70 14.96
#